data_AF-A0A9E4GBG7-F1
#
_entry.id   AF-A0A9E4GBG7-F1
#
_cell.length_a   1.000
_cell.length_b   1.000
_cell.length_c   1.000
_cell.angle_alpha   90.00
_cell.angle_beta   90.00
_cell.angle_gamma   90.00
#
_symmetry.space_group_name_H-M   'P 1'
#
loop_
_entity.id
_entity.type
_entity.pdbx_description
1 polymer ?
#
loop_
_entity_poly.entity_id
_entity_poly.type
_entity_poly.pdbx_seq_one_letter_code
_entity_poly.pdbx_strand_id
1 'polypeptide(L)'
;AAAAALGEADFLLGIGLDAGRETVEAHEATLQAAARRDLPMICVNPDLVVIRLGAREPCAGALAARYEALGGRVRYFGKPHPEVYGLALAALGVAPGRVLAVGDGLGTDIAGAAAAGLDSLLVTGGLLAETLALAPGEAPQAHALAEACRNAGVRPRAALARFAW
;
A
#
# COMPACT_ATOMS: atom_id res chain seq x y z
N ALA A 1 -3.33 -22.02 12.66
CA ALA A 1 -2.50 -23.11 12.11
C ALA A 1 -1.03 -22.69 12.25
N ALA A 2 -0.14 -23.59 12.65
CA ALA A 2 1.30 -23.29 12.63
C ALA A 2 1.75 -23.12 11.17
N ALA A 3 2.65 -22.16 10.91
CA ALA A 3 3.24 -22.02 9.58
C ALA A 3 4.03 -23.30 9.24
N ALA A 4 3.85 -23.82 8.02
CA ALA A 4 4.62 -24.97 7.55
C ALA A 4 6.11 -24.62 7.46
N ALA A 5 6.98 -25.61 7.62
CA ALA A 5 8.40 -25.43 7.30
C ALA A 5 8.53 -25.05 5.82
N LEU A 6 9.52 -24.21 5.48
CA LEU A 6 9.65 -23.72 4.11
C LEU A 6 9.67 -24.87 3.09
N GLY A 7 10.39 -25.96 3.36
CA GLY A 7 10.52 -27.13 2.47
C GLY A 7 9.21 -27.82 2.10
N GLU A 8 8.14 -27.64 2.88
CA GLU A 8 6.80 -28.22 2.66
C GLU A 8 5.81 -27.17 2.15
N ALA A 9 6.20 -25.90 2.06
CA ALA A 9 5.31 -24.84 1.64
C ALA A 9 5.07 -24.87 0.12
N ASP A 10 3.79 -24.71 -0.27
CA ASP A 10 3.35 -24.51 -1.65
C ASP A 10 3.37 -23.04 -2.08
N PHE A 11 3.31 -22.10 -1.12
CA PHE A 11 3.32 -20.66 -1.37
C PHE A 11 3.77 -19.88 -0.11
N LEU A 12 4.10 -18.61 -0.30
CA LEU A 12 4.31 -17.65 0.78
C LEU A 12 3.08 -16.76 0.98
N LEU A 13 2.71 -16.47 2.22
CA LEU A 13 1.65 -15.50 2.54
C LEU A 13 2.26 -14.26 3.20
N GLY A 14 2.35 -13.16 2.45
CA GLY A 14 2.85 -11.87 2.94
C GLY A 14 1.74 -11.07 3.61
N ILE A 15 1.69 -11.12 4.94
CA ILE A 15 0.69 -10.41 5.77
C ILE A 15 1.21 -9.11 6.41
N GLY A 16 2.50 -9.02 6.67
CA GLY A 16 3.14 -7.87 7.31
C GLY A 16 4.47 -8.26 7.96
N LEU A 17 5.11 -7.29 8.59
CA LEU A 17 6.25 -7.48 9.48
C LEU A 17 5.85 -7.08 10.90
N ASP A 18 6.45 -7.72 11.91
CA ASP A 18 6.28 -7.29 13.28
C ASP A 18 6.97 -5.93 13.51
N ALA A 19 6.15 -4.93 13.85
CA ALA A 19 6.57 -3.54 14.02
C ALA A 19 7.77 -3.41 15.00
N GLY A 20 8.85 -2.81 14.50
CA GLY A 20 10.08 -2.57 15.26
C GLY A 20 10.91 -3.81 15.59
N ARG A 21 10.55 -4.98 15.08
CA ARG A 21 11.24 -6.27 15.35
C ARG A 21 11.80 -6.92 14.10
N GLU A 22 11.09 -6.78 12.99
CA GLU A 22 11.45 -7.42 11.73
C GLU A 22 11.78 -6.37 10.66
N THR A 23 12.76 -6.70 9.83
CA THR A 23 13.13 -5.93 8.64
C THR A 23 13.08 -6.83 7.42
N VAL A 24 12.98 -6.25 6.22
CA VAL A 24 12.99 -7.03 4.97
C VAL A 24 14.26 -7.88 4.87
N GLU A 25 15.39 -7.34 5.30
CA GLU A 25 16.70 -8.00 5.29
C GLU A 25 16.74 -9.22 6.21
N ALA A 26 16.01 -9.19 7.34
CA ALA A 26 15.92 -10.34 8.24
C ALA A 26 15.28 -11.57 7.56
N HIS A 27 14.46 -11.36 6.52
CA HIS A 27 13.83 -12.43 5.75
C HIS A 27 14.59 -12.82 4.48
N GLU A 28 15.72 -12.19 4.17
CA GLU A 28 16.44 -12.36 2.90
C GLU A 28 16.76 -13.82 2.59
N ALA A 29 17.28 -14.57 3.56
CA ALA A 29 17.61 -15.99 3.37
C ALA A 29 16.37 -16.82 3.03
N THR A 30 15.24 -16.55 3.69
CA THR A 30 13.95 -17.20 3.45
C THR A 30 13.40 -16.86 2.07
N LEU A 31 13.42 -15.58 1.70
CA LEU A 31 12.97 -15.10 0.39
C LEU A 31 13.81 -15.72 -0.74
N GLN A 32 15.14 -15.74 -0.61
CA GLN A 32 16.01 -16.38 -1.60
C GLN A 32 15.76 -17.89 -1.71
N ALA A 33 15.58 -18.58 -0.58
CA ALA A 33 15.30 -20.01 -0.58
C ALA A 33 13.94 -20.34 -1.22
N ALA A 34 12.93 -19.50 -0.98
CA ALA A 34 11.62 -19.64 -1.62
C ALA A 34 11.69 -19.33 -3.13
N ALA A 35 12.44 -18.30 -3.55
CA ALA A 35 12.61 -17.95 -4.95
C ALA A 35 13.31 -19.07 -5.74
N ARG A 36 14.35 -19.68 -5.16
CA ARG A 36 15.02 -20.88 -5.74
C ARG A 36 14.08 -22.08 -5.94
N ARG A 37 12.97 -22.13 -5.21
CA ARG A 37 11.95 -23.17 -5.30
C ARG A 37 10.75 -22.75 -6.17
N ASP A 38 10.79 -21.58 -6.80
CA ASP A 38 9.69 -20.99 -7.57
C ASP A 38 8.34 -20.99 -6.82
N LEU A 39 8.38 -20.72 -5.51
CA LEU A 39 7.14 -20.58 -4.75
C LEU A 39 6.41 -19.29 -5.17
N PRO A 40 5.09 -19.31 -5.43
CA PRO A 40 4.34 -18.08 -5.52
C PRO A 40 4.21 -17.42 -4.14
N MET A 41 4.20 -16.09 -4.10
CA MET A 41 3.81 -15.32 -2.93
C MET A 41 2.44 -14.67 -3.14
N ILE A 42 1.59 -14.74 -2.11
CA ILE A 42 0.35 -13.98 -2.01
C ILE A 42 0.63 -12.80 -1.07
N CYS A 43 0.64 -11.58 -1.60
CA CYS A 43 0.79 -10.36 -0.81
C CYS A 43 -0.60 -9.76 -0.56
N VAL A 44 -1.07 -9.77 0.69
CA VAL A 44 -2.44 -9.30 1.03
C VAL A 44 -2.48 -7.84 1.50
N ASN A 45 -1.33 -7.19 1.56
CA ASN A 45 -1.17 -5.78 1.84
C ASN A 45 -0.04 -5.21 0.96
N PRO A 46 -0.35 -4.56 -0.17
CA PRO A 46 0.64 -4.09 -1.14
C PRO A 46 1.42 -2.85 -0.68
N ASP A 47 1.02 -2.22 0.43
CA ASP A 47 1.71 -1.05 0.96
C ASP A 47 3.19 -1.40 1.22
N LEU A 48 4.10 -0.56 0.71
CA LEU A 48 5.54 -0.71 0.95
C LEU A 48 5.90 -0.26 2.36
N VAL A 49 5.26 0.81 2.82
CA VAL A 49 5.56 1.49 4.08
C VAL A 49 4.26 1.94 4.73
N VAL A 50 4.22 1.90 6.05
CA VAL A 50 3.18 2.51 6.88
C VAL A 50 3.81 3.54 7.83
N ILE A 51 3.04 4.55 8.22
CA ILE A 51 3.43 5.47 9.30
C ILE A 51 2.75 4.98 10.59
N ARG A 52 3.54 4.46 11.53
CA ARG A 52 3.08 4.03 12.86
C ARG A 52 3.69 4.91 13.92
N LEU A 53 2.86 5.60 14.70
CA LEU A 53 3.30 6.52 15.77
C LEU A 53 4.38 7.53 15.31
N GLY A 54 4.30 7.99 14.05
CA GLY A 54 5.25 8.92 13.45
C GLY A 54 6.50 8.29 12.84
N ALA A 55 6.71 6.98 12.99
CA ALA A 55 7.82 6.26 12.37
C ALA A 55 7.37 5.57 11.08
N ARG A 56 8.24 5.59 10.06
CA ARG A 56 8.06 4.83 8.82
C ARG A 56 8.51 3.40 9.03
N GLU A 57 7.63 2.45 8.78
CA GLU A 57 7.88 1.02 8.95
C GLU A 57 7.58 0.26 7.66
N PRO A 58 8.39 -0.73 7.27
CA PRO A 58 8.11 -1.56 6.10
C PRO A 58 6.84 -2.40 6.32
N CYS A 59 6.16 -2.72 5.22
CA CYS A 59 4.95 -3.56 5.20
C CYS A 59 5.13 -4.79 4.30
N ALA A 60 4.09 -5.61 4.17
CA ALA A 60 4.14 -6.82 3.35
C ALA A 60 4.49 -6.54 1.88
N GLY A 61 4.12 -5.36 1.36
CA GLY A 61 4.51 -4.90 0.03
C GLY A 61 6.03 -4.79 -0.12
N ALA A 62 6.77 -4.42 0.93
CA ALA A 62 8.23 -4.34 0.86
C ALA A 62 8.88 -5.72 0.77
N LEU A 63 8.36 -6.71 1.50
CA LEU A 63 8.76 -8.12 1.37
C LEU A 63 8.46 -8.65 -0.03
N ALA A 64 7.26 -8.35 -0.54
CA ALA A 64 6.84 -8.75 -1.88
C ALA A 64 7.73 -8.14 -2.96
N ALA A 65 7.98 -6.84 -2.91
CA ALA A 65 8.87 -6.15 -3.84
C ALA A 65 10.30 -6.72 -3.80
N ARG A 66 10.80 -7.06 -2.59
CA ARG A 66 12.09 -7.75 -2.45
C ARG A 66 12.05 -9.15 -3.08
N TYR A 67 10.96 -9.88 -2.89
CA TYR A 67 10.78 -11.21 -3.46
C TYR A 67 10.76 -11.19 -5.00
N GLU A 68 10.07 -10.22 -5.61
CA GLU A 68 10.09 -10.01 -7.07
C GLU A 68 11.50 -9.68 -7.57
N ALA A 69 12.24 -8.83 -6.86
CA ALA A 69 13.62 -8.50 -7.21
C ALA A 69 14.57 -9.72 -7.18
N LEU A 70 14.21 -10.78 -6.43
CA LEU A 70 14.91 -12.06 -6.39
C LEU A 70 14.42 -13.05 -7.46
N GLY A 71 13.50 -12.64 -8.35
CA GLY A 71 12.89 -13.48 -9.38
C GLY A 71 11.67 -14.28 -8.91
N GLY A 72 11.20 -14.05 -7.69
CA GLY A 72 9.97 -14.66 -7.17
C GLY A 72 8.71 -14.11 -7.85
N ARG A 73 7.65 -14.90 -7.88
CA ARG A 73 6.36 -14.50 -8.45
C ARG A 73 5.42 -14.04 -7.34
N VAL A 74 4.87 -12.83 -7.45
CA VAL A 74 3.91 -12.30 -6.48
C VAL A 74 2.54 -12.11 -7.10
N ARG A 75 1.50 -12.49 -6.36
CA ARG A 75 0.12 -12.06 -6.59
C ARG A 75 -0.29 -11.11 -5.47
N TYR A 76 -0.67 -9.90 -5.85
CA TYR A 76 -1.08 -8.85 -4.92
C TYR A 76 -2.60 -8.82 -4.73
N PHE A 77 -3.02 -8.53 -3.51
CA PHE A 77 -4.39 -8.23 -3.11
C PHE A 77 -4.36 -7.00 -2.21
N GLY A 78 -5.33 -6.09 -2.37
CA GLY A 78 -5.36 -4.80 -1.70
C GLY A 78 -5.22 -3.66 -2.71
N LYS A 79 -5.05 -2.42 -2.24
CA LYS A 79 -4.97 -1.25 -3.11
C LYS A 79 -3.63 -1.25 -3.86
N PRO A 80 -3.58 -0.88 -5.16
CA PRO A 80 -4.66 -0.33 -6.00
C PRO A 80 -5.48 -1.38 -6.78
N HIS A 81 -5.36 -2.67 -6.47
CA HIS A 81 -6.03 -3.74 -7.22
C HIS A 81 -7.56 -3.68 -7.08
N PRO A 82 -8.32 -3.97 -8.15
CA PRO A 82 -9.76 -3.72 -8.20
C PRO A 82 -10.58 -4.54 -7.19
N GLU A 83 -10.07 -5.69 -6.76
CA GLU A 83 -10.77 -6.63 -5.88
C GLU A 83 -11.18 -5.98 -4.56
N VAL A 84 -10.31 -5.15 -3.95
CA VAL A 84 -10.61 -4.52 -2.66
C VAL A 84 -11.72 -3.47 -2.76
N TYR A 85 -11.77 -2.70 -3.85
CA TYR A 85 -12.83 -1.72 -4.08
C TYR A 85 -14.15 -2.40 -4.43
N GLY A 86 -14.13 -3.47 -5.23
CA GLY A 86 -15.32 -4.27 -5.51
C GLY A 86 -15.97 -4.82 -4.23
N LEU A 87 -15.16 -5.37 -3.32
CA LEU A 87 -15.62 -5.84 -2.02
C LEU A 87 -16.18 -4.69 -1.15
N ALA A 88 -15.49 -3.56 -1.08
CA ALA A 88 -15.94 -2.40 -0.31
C ALA A 88 -17.26 -1.83 -0.83
N LEU A 89 -17.41 -1.68 -2.16
CA LEU A 89 -18.64 -1.19 -2.78
C LEU A 89 -19.82 -2.15 -2.56
N ALA A 90 -19.59 -3.45 -2.66
CA ALA A 90 -20.61 -4.46 -2.37
C ALA A 90 -21.06 -4.40 -0.91
N ALA A 91 -20.12 -4.21 0.04
CA ALA A 91 -20.43 -4.10 1.46
C ALA A 91 -21.18 -2.79 1.81
N LEU A 92 -20.84 -1.67 1.17
CA LEU A 92 -21.51 -0.39 1.39
C LEU A 92 -22.94 -0.36 0.84
N GLY A 93 -23.21 -1.07 -0.27
CA GLY A 93 -24.56 -1.13 -0.86
C GLY A 93 -25.07 0.21 -1.40
N VAL A 94 -24.19 1.16 -1.71
CA VAL A 94 -24.54 2.47 -2.27
C VAL A 94 -23.97 2.65 -3.67
N ALA A 95 -24.55 3.57 -4.44
CA ALA A 95 -24.06 3.91 -5.78
C ALA A 95 -22.61 4.44 -5.72
N PRO A 96 -21.73 4.08 -6.67
CA PRO A 96 -20.33 4.55 -6.71
C PRO A 96 -20.18 6.07 -6.61
N GLY A 97 -21.06 6.85 -7.26
CA GLY A 97 -21.06 8.32 -7.20
C GLY A 97 -21.41 8.92 -5.82
N ARG A 98 -21.73 8.08 -4.82
CA ARG A 98 -21.92 8.48 -3.42
C ARG A 98 -20.77 8.06 -2.50
N VAL A 99 -19.69 7.51 -3.07
CA VAL A 99 -18.53 7.02 -2.33
C VAL A 99 -17.35 7.94 -2.58
N LEU A 100 -16.70 8.35 -1.49
CA LEU A 100 -15.45 9.09 -1.52
C LEU A 100 -14.36 8.20 -0.90
N ALA A 101 -13.36 7.83 -1.68
CA ALA A 101 -12.19 7.13 -1.16
C ALA A 101 -11.26 8.14 -0.47
N VAL A 102 -10.87 7.87 0.79
CA VAL A 102 -9.99 8.76 1.55
C VAL A 102 -8.71 8.00 1.90
N GLY A 103 -7.55 8.59 1.61
CA GLY A 103 -6.27 7.98 1.94
C GLY A 103 -5.09 8.88 1.61
N ASP A 104 -3.89 8.44 1.97
CA ASP A 104 -2.64 9.20 1.86
C ASP A 104 -1.67 8.64 0.82
N GLY A 105 -1.94 7.44 0.28
CA GLY A 105 -1.13 6.83 -0.76
C GLY A 105 -1.58 7.19 -2.17
N LEU A 106 -0.74 7.90 -2.93
CA LEU A 106 -1.01 8.20 -4.35
C LEU A 106 -1.11 6.93 -5.20
N GLY A 107 -0.15 6.00 -5.04
CA GLY A 107 -0.08 4.76 -5.81
C GLY A 107 -1.02 3.66 -5.31
N THR A 108 -1.68 3.84 -4.17
CA THR A 108 -2.57 2.86 -3.57
C THR A 108 -3.98 3.41 -3.47
N ASP A 109 -4.27 4.29 -2.51
CA ASP A 109 -5.61 4.85 -2.28
C ASP A 109 -6.16 5.62 -3.48
N ILE A 110 -5.37 6.55 -4.01
CA ILE A 110 -5.85 7.46 -5.06
C ILE A 110 -5.89 6.74 -6.41
N ALA A 111 -4.85 5.97 -6.74
CA ALA A 111 -4.83 5.14 -7.94
C ALA A 111 -5.94 4.08 -7.94
N GLY A 112 -6.16 3.41 -6.81
CA GLY A 112 -7.21 2.42 -6.67
C GLY A 112 -8.61 3.01 -6.79
N ALA A 113 -8.85 4.18 -6.18
CA ALA A 113 -10.11 4.90 -6.32
C ALA A 113 -10.36 5.32 -7.78
N ALA A 114 -9.34 5.83 -8.47
CA ALA A 114 -9.44 6.19 -9.88
C ALA A 114 -9.76 4.97 -10.76
N ALA A 115 -9.09 3.83 -10.53
CA ALA A 115 -9.35 2.58 -11.24
C ALA A 115 -10.76 2.04 -10.98
N ALA A 116 -11.32 2.30 -9.80
CA ALA A 116 -12.69 1.96 -9.43
C ALA A 116 -13.74 3.00 -9.88
N GLY A 117 -13.33 4.10 -10.53
CA GLY A 117 -14.23 5.17 -10.97
C GLY A 117 -14.85 5.97 -9.82
N LEU A 118 -14.16 6.08 -8.69
CA LEU A 118 -14.60 6.80 -7.49
C LEU A 118 -13.93 8.16 -7.36
N ASP A 119 -14.64 9.12 -6.77
CA ASP A 119 -14.01 10.34 -6.27
C ASP A 119 -13.06 9.97 -5.12
N SER A 120 -11.95 10.72 -4.99
CA SER A 120 -10.97 10.51 -3.93
C SER A 120 -10.51 11.80 -3.25
N LEU A 121 -10.22 11.69 -1.96
CA LEU A 121 -9.69 12.75 -1.11
C LEU A 121 -8.31 12.33 -0.61
N LEU A 122 -7.29 13.10 -1.00
CA LEU A 122 -5.92 12.85 -0.59
C LEU A 122 -5.59 13.50 0.75
N VAL A 123 -5.07 12.71 1.70
CA VAL A 123 -4.55 13.19 2.97
C VAL A 123 -3.04 13.41 2.84
N THR A 124 -2.60 14.67 2.81
CA THR A 124 -1.22 15.01 2.45
C THR A 124 -0.25 14.91 3.64
N GLY A 125 -0.77 14.94 4.88
CA GLY A 125 0.02 14.79 6.10
C GLY A 125 0.44 13.35 6.42
N GLY A 126 0.08 12.37 5.59
CA GLY A 126 0.51 10.98 5.70
C GLY A 126 1.79 10.71 4.91
N LEU A 127 1.80 9.67 4.07
CA LEU A 127 2.97 9.24 3.29
C LEU A 127 3.68 10.34 2.48
N LEU A 128 2.92 11.34 2.01
CA LEU A 128 3.41 12.49 1.23
C LEU A 128 4.10 13.58 2.04
N ALA A 129 3.91 13.62 3.37
CA ALA A 129 4.35 14.75 4.19
C ALA A 129 5.85 14.98 4.09
N GLU A 130 6.65 13.91 4.13
CA GLU A 130 8.11 13.98 4.00
C GLU A 130 8.54 14.45 2.61
N THR A 131 7.94 13.89 1.55
CA THR A 131 8.24 14.27 0.16
C THR A 131 7.90 15.73 -0.13
N LEU A 132 6.87 16.26 0.52
CA LEU A 132 6.42 17.64 0.37
C LEU A 132 6.97 18.57 1.47
N ALA A 133 7.86 18.07 2.33
CA ALA A 133 8.46 18.81 3.45
C ALA A 133 7.44 19.54 4.36
N LEU A 134 6.32 18.88 4.68
CA LEU A 134 5.23 19.46 5.46
C LEU A 134 5.42 19.29 6.97
N ALA A 135 5.18 20.36 7.72
CA ALA A 135 4.97 20.27 9.16
C ALA A 135 3.59 19.65 9.49
N PRO A 136 3.38 19.11 10.72
CA PRO A 136 2.09 18.57 11.13
C PRO A 136 0.93 19.57 10.95
N GLY A 137 -0.05 19.21 10.11
CA GLY A 137 -1.22 20.04 9.83
C GLY A 137 -0.99 21.12 8.76
N GLU A 138 0.21 21.22 8.19
CA GLU A 138 0.51 22.15 7.11
C GLU A 138 -0.12 21.68 5.79
N ALA A 139 -0.72 22.62 5.06
CA ALA A 139 -1.21 22.37 3.71
C ALA A 139 -0.06 22.51 2.70
N PRO A 140 0.04 21.61 1.70
CA PRO A 140 1.12 21.70 0.73
C PRO A 140 0.95 22.89 -0.20
N GLN A 141 2.08 23.34 -0.76
CA GLN A 141 2.05 24.28 -1.87
C GLN A 141 1.36 23.64 -3.08
N ALA A 142 0.42 24.36 -3.68
CA ALA A 142 -0.46 23.83 -4.74
C ALA A 142 0.32 23.26 -5.93
N HIS A 143 1.44 23.89 -6.32
CA HIS A 143 2.25 23.44 -7.44
C HIS A 143 2.98 22.11 -7.14
N ALA A 144 3.55 21.96 -5.94
CA ALA A 144 4.25 20.76 -5.50
C ALA A 144 3.28 19.57 -5.38
N LEU A 145 2.10 19.80 -4.80
CA LEU A 145 1.04 18.79 -4.75
C LEU A 145 0.59 18.36 -6.16
N ALA A 146 0.38 19.34 -7.06
CA ALA A 146 -0.02 19.05 -8.42
C ALA A 146 1.06 18.27 -9.19
N GLU A 147 2.33 18.54 -8.93
CA GLU A 147 3.45 17.78 -9.49
C GLU A 147 3.49 16.34 -8.99
N ALA A 148 3.36 16.13 -7.67
CA ALA A 148 3.30 14.79 -7.08
C ALA A 148 2.15 13.96 -7.69
N CYS A 149 0.96 14.56 -7.83
CA CYS A 149 -0.19 13.92 -8.47
C CYS A 149 0.07 13.59 -9.95
N ARG A 150 0.68 14.51 -10.71
CA ARG A 150 1.05 14.28 -12.12
C ARG A 150 2.05 13.14 -12.27
N ASN A 151 3.09 13.10 -11.44
CA ASN A 151 4.11 12.07 -11.47
C ASN A 151 3.55 10.69 -11.15
N ALA A 152 2.56 10.63 -10.25
CA ALA A 152 1.83 9.40 -9.94
C ALA A 152 0.71 9.05 -10.95
N GLY A 153 0.43 9.91 -11.93
CA GLY A 153 -0.63 9.68 -12.92
C GLY A 153 -2.05 9.72 -12.35
N VAL A 154 -2.26 10.38 -11.22
CA VAL A 154 -3.55 10.41 -10.51
C VAL A 154 -4.08 11.84 -10.33
N ARG A 155 -5.39 11.97 -10.12
CA ARG A 155 -6.07 13.25 -9.89
C ARG A 155 -7.11 13.09 -8.78
N PRO A 156 -6.76 13.30 -7.50
CA PRO A 156 -7.75 13.31 -6.44
C PRO A 156 -8.73 14.47 -6.62
N ARG A 157 -9.97 14.30 -6.17
CA ARG A 157 -11.04 15.31 -6.21
C ARG A 157 -10.71 16.51 -5.32
N ALA A 158 -10.09 16.24 -4.17
CA ALA A 158 -9.66 17.23 -3.22
C ALA A 158 -8.45 16.71 -2.43
N ALA A 159 -7.79 17.60 -1.68
CA ALA A 159 -6.74 17.23 -0.74
C ALA A 159 -6.90 18.00 0.57
N LEU A 160 -6.46 17.40 1.67
CA LEU A 160 -6.42 18.04 2.98
C LEU A 160 -5.18 17.62 3.76
N ALA A 161 -4.73 18.46 4.69
CA ALA A 161 -3.52 18.19 5.48
C ALA A 161 -3.72 17.06 6.50
N ARG A 162 -4.87 17.04 7.18
CA ARG A 162 -5.19 16.05 8.22
C ARG A 162 -6.66 15.67 8.18
N PHE A 163 -6.94 14.36 8.21
CA PHE A 163 -8.29 13.85 8.36
C PHE A 163 -8.70 13.84 9.84
N ALA A 164 -9.87 14.38 10.16
CA ALA A 164 -10.43 14.39 11.50
C ALA A 164 -11.95 14.20 11.40
N TRP A 165 -12.52 13.40 12.31
CA TRP A 165 -13.95 13.13 12.43
C TRP A 165 -14.43 13.37 13.86
#